data_AF-A0A4R9LQ91-F1
#
_entry.id   AF-A0A4R9LQ91-F1
#
_cell.length_a   1.000
_cell.length_b   1.000
_cell.length_c   1.000
_cell.angle_alpha   90.00
_cell.angle_beta   90.00
_cell.angle_gamma   90.00
#
_symmetry.space_group_name_H-M   'P 1'
#
loop_
_entity.id
_entity.type
_entity.pdbx_description
1 polymer ?
#
loop_
_entity_poly.entity_id
_entity_poly.type
_entity_poly.pdbx_seq_one_letter_code
_entity_poly.pdbx_strand_id
1 'polypeptide(L)' 'MRTILEIPEEKISILDEISKEENVSRAELIRKAIDHYLLDFPRIRREASFGIWKSQNLDSLQYERSIRDEWTS' A
#
# COMPACT_ATOMS: atom_id res chain seq x y z
N MET A 1 -9.46 10.52 5.18
CA MET A 1 -10.66 10.20 4.38
C MET A 1 -11.70 9.57 5.31
N ARG A 2 -12.99 9.85 5.12
CA ARG A 2 -14.09 9.27 5.92
C ARG A 2 -14.88 8.30 5.04
N THR A 3 -15.16 7.12 5.57
CA THR A 3 -15.96 6.08 4.92
C THR A 3 -17.09 5.67 5.87
N ILE A 4 -18.27 5.36 5.34
CA ILE A 4 -19.39 4.78 6.08
C ILE A 4 -19.37 3.28 5.84
N LEU A 5 -19.43 2.49 6.92
CA LEU A 5 -19.39 1.03 6.88
C LEU A 5 -20.65 0.52 7.58
N GLU A 6 -21.31 -0.46 6.98
CA GLU A 6 -22.37 -1.21 7.64
C GLU A 6 -21.76 -2.43 8.33
N ILE A 7 -22.00 -2.54 9.64
CA ILE A 7 -21.48 -3.62 10.48
C ILE A 7 -22.67 -4.17 11.27
N PRO A 8 -22.90 -5.50 11.28
CA PRO A 8 -23.94 -6.13 12.08
C PRO A 8 -23.84 -5.74 13.57
N GLU A 9 -24.98 -5.54 14.23
CA GLU A 9 -25.04 -5.09 15.63
C GLU A 9 -24.26 -6.02 16.57
N GLU A 10 -24.32 -7.34 16.34
CA GLU A 10 -23.62 -8.32 17.17
C GLU A 10 -22.10 -8.10 17.15
N LYS A 11 -21.56 -7.66 16.00
CA LYS A 11 -20.13 -7.36 15.86
C LYS A 11 -19.77 -6.02 16.51
N ILE A 12 -20.68 -5.05 16.52
CA ILE A 12 -20.48 -3.78 17.22
C ILE A 12 -20.36 -4.00 18.73
N SER A 13 -21.21 -4.86 19.31
CA SER A 13 -21.13 -5.21 20.74
C SER A 13 -19.77 -5.79 21.11
N ILE A 14 -19.26 -6.73 20.31
CA ILE A 14 -17.93 -7.33 20.51
C ILE A 14 -16.82 -6.28 20.40
N LEU A 15 -16.90 -5.38 19.42
CA LEU A 15 -15.92 -4.29 19.27
C LEU A 15 -15.95 -3.31 20.44
N ASP A 16 -17.12 -3.07 21.04
CA ASP A 16 -17.25 -2.23 22.24
C ASP A 16 -16.65 -2.88 23.49
N GLU A 17 -16.72 -4.21 23.61
CA GLU A 17 -16.05 -4.96 24.68
C GLU A 17 -14.52 -4.85 24.54
N ILE A 18 -13.98 -5.18 23.36
CA ILE A 18 -12.55 -5.08 23.07
C ILE A 18 -12.04 -3.64 23.26
N SER A 19 -12.83 -2.65 22.84
CA SER A 19 -12.50 -1.22 22.99
C SER A 19 -12.29 -0.82 24.44
N LYS A 20 -13.07 -1.39 25.36
CA LYS A 20 -12.94 -1.16 26.81
C LYS A 20 -11.75 -1.90 27.40
N GLU A 21 -11.55 -3.15 27.02
CA GLU A 21 -10.42 -3.97 27.50
C GLU A 21 -9.07 -3.36 27.10
N GLU A 22 -8.95 -2.94 25.84
CA GLU A 22 -7.73 -2.36 25.28
C GLU A 22 -7.59 -0.85 25.54
N ASN A 23 -8.62 -0.21 26.11
CA ASN A 23 -8.69 1.24 26.35
C ASN A 23 -8.38 2.08 25.08
N VAL A 24 -8.94 1.67 23.94
CA VAL A 24 -8.80 2.36 22.64
C VAL A 24 -10.17 2.62 22.03
N SER A 25 -10.29 3.62 21.16
CA SER A 25 -11.55 3.87 20.47
C SER A 25 -11.91 2.75 19.48
N ARG A 26 -13.20 2.51 19.24
CA ARG A 26 -13.67 1.64 18.14
C ARG A 26 -13.02 1.95 16.79
N ALA A 27 -12.86 3.24 16.46
CA ALA A 27 -12.24 3.65 15.20
C ALA A 27 -10.78 3.17 15.09
N GLU A 28 -10.06 3.11 16.21
CA GLU A 28 -8.70 2.59 16.25
C GLU A 28 -8.65 1.08 16.03
N LEU A 29 -9.58 0.33 16.62
CA LEU A 29 -9.71 -1.11 16.35
C LEU A 29 -9.95 -1.39 14.87
N ILE A 30 -10.82 -0.62 14.22
CA ILE A 30 -11.07 -0.75 12.78
C ILE A 30 -9.80 -0.45 11.96
N ARG A 31 -9.02 0.57 12.32
CA ARG A 31 -7.73 0.84 11.65
C ARG A 31 -6.76 -0.32 11.79
N LYS A 32 -6.58 -0.83 13.02
CA LYS A 32 -5.74 -2.01 13.28
C LYS A 32 -6.19 -3.22 12.49
N ALA A 33 -7.50 -3.46 12.39
CA ALA A 33 -8.06 -4.56 11.60
C ALA A 33 -7.77 -4.40 10.10
N ILE A 34 -7.87 -3.18 9.56
CA ILE A 34 -7.51 -2.88 8.17
C ILE A 34 -6.01 -3.12 7.95
N ASP A 35 -5.15 -2.60 8.82
CA ASP A 35 -3.70 -2.78 8.71
C ASP A 35 -3.33 -4.27 8.74
N HIS A 36 -3.91 -5.04 9.67
CA HIS A 36 -3.72 -6.48 9.76
C HIS A 36 -4.20 -7.19 8.50
N TYR A 37 -5.40 -6.86 8.01
CA TYR A 37 -5.94 -7.45 6.79
C TYR A 37 -5.04 -7.17 5.57
N LEU A 38 -4.45 -5.99 5.48
CA LEU A 38 -3.57 -5.62 4.37
C LEU A 38 -2.22 -6.37 4.38
N LEU A 39 -1.79 -6.94 5.51
CA LEU A 39 -0.59 -7.77 5.56
C LEU A 39 -0.75 -9.05 4.74
N ASP A 40 -1.97 -9.59 4.69
CA ASP A 40 -2.30 -10.82 3.94
C ASP A 40 -2.37 -10.59 2.43
N PHE A 41 -2.46 -9.33 1.99
CA PHE A 41 -2.44 -8.93 0.59
C PHE A 41 -1.16 -8.14 0.32
N PRO A 42 0.01 -8.81 0.23
CA PRO A 42 1.23 -8.13 -0.14
C PRO A 42 0.97 -7.44 -1.46
N ARG A 43 0.96 -6.10 -1.44
CA ARG A 43 0.85 -5.28 -2.65
C ARG A 43 1.88 -5.84 -3.61
N ILE A 44 1.45 -6.32 -4.78
CA ILE A 44 2.34 -6.68 -5.88
C ILE A 44 3.36 -5.54 -5.93
N ARG A 45 4.60 -5.91 -5.62
CA ARG A 45 5.65 -5.00 -5.18
C ARG A 45 5.80 -3.91 -6.24
N ARG A 46 5.17 -2.74 -6.07
CA ARG A 46 5.40 -1.58 -6.95
C ARG A 46 6.84 -1.10 -6.87
N GLU A 47 7.57 -1.56 -5.85
CA GLU A 47 9.03 -1.41 -5.74
C GLU A 47 9.76 -2.12 -6.89
N ALA A 48 9.19 -3.18 -7.48
CA ALA A 48 9.75 -3.80 -8.69
C ALA A 48 9.65 -2.88 -9.92
N SER A 49 8.81 -1.84 -9.88
CA SER A 49 8.70 -0.85 -10.96
C SER A 49 9.68 0.32 -10.78
N PHE A 50 10.08 0.65 -9.55
CA PHE A 50 11.08 1.68 -9.25
C PHE A 50 12.46 1.05 -9.08
N GLY A 51 13.16 0.82 -10.19
CA GLY A 51 14.55 0.36 -10.15
C GLY A 51 14.89 -0.83 -11.03
N ILE A 52 14.07 -1.16 -12.03
CA ILE A 52 14.42 -2.14 -13.09
C ILE A 52 15.79 -1.79 -13.71
N TRP A 53 16.11 -0.50 -13.80
CA TRP A 53 17.36 0.01 -14.36
C TRP A 53 18.44 0.28 -13.30
N LYS A 54 18.16 0.08 -12.00
CA LYS A 54 19.12 0.37 -10.92
C LYS A 54 20.38 -0.51 -10.99
N SER A 55 20.26 -1.73 -11.53
CA SER A 55 21.39 -2.63 -11.76
C SER A 55 22.15 -2.34 -13.06
N GLN A 56 21.59 -1.52 -13.96
CA GLN A 56 22.26 -1.09 -15.16
C GLN A 56 23.06 0.17 -14.81
N ASN A 57 24.39 0.05 -14.77
CA ASN A 57 25.29 1.19 -14.58
C ASN A 57 25.41 1.97 -15.91
N LEU A 58 24.28 2.44 -16.41
CA LEU A 58 24.14 3.08 -17.70
C LEU A 58 23.81 4.56 -17.47
N ASP A 59 24.61 5.45 -18.06
CA ASP A 59 24.28 6.87 -18.07
C ASP A 59 23.00 7.08 -18.91
N SER A 60 21.94 7.55 -18.24
CA SER A 60 20.61 7.65 -18.85
C SER A 60 20.57 8.65 -20.01
N LEU A 61 21.40 9.71 -19.97
CA LEU A 61 21.47 10.71 -21.03
C LEU A 61 22.23 10.20 -22.25
N GLN A 62 23.31 9.45 -22.04
CA GLN A 62 24.04 8.81 -23.13
C GLN A 62 23.19 7.76 -23.84
N TYR A 63 22.43 6.96 -23.08
CA TYR A 63 21.53 5.96 -23.64
C TYR A 63 20.35 6.58 -24.41
N GLU A 64 19.73 7.64 -23.88
CA GLU A 64 18.68 8.36 -24.60
C GLU A 64 19.20 8.91 -25.94
N ARG A 65 20.41 9.47 -25.95
CA ARG A 65 21.04 10.00 -27.16
C ARG A 65 21.31 8.90 -28.18
N SER A 66 21.87 7.76 -27.78
CA SER A 66 22.16 6.66 -28.71
C SER A 66 20.90 6.14 -29.40
N ILE A 67 19.80 5.96 -28.66
CA ILE A 67 18.52 5.50 -29.20
C ILE A 67 17.89 6.54 -30.15
N ARG A 68 18.07 7.84 -29.88
CA ARG A 68 17.58 8.90 -30.78
C ARG A 68 18.39 9.01 -32.06
N ASP A 69 19.70 8.83 -31.97
CA ASP A 69 20.57 8.88 -33.14
C ASP A 69 20.25 7.76 -34.13
N GLU A 70 19.74 6.61 -33.66
CA GLU A 70 19.25 5.50 -34.51
C GLU A 70 18.09 5.91 -35.45
N TRP A 71 17.33 6.95 -35.13
CA TRP A 71 16.19 7.41 -35.94
C TRP A 71 16.57 8.50 -36.96
N THR A 72 17.82 8.96 -36.91
CA THR A 72 18.32 10.05 -37.76
C THR A 72 19.23 9.53 -38.89
N SER A 73 19.29 8.21 -39.10
CA SER A 73 19.89 7.53 -40.27
C SER A 73 18.83 6.95 -41.20
#